data_AF-A0A0A2MCD1-F1
#
_entry.id   AF-A0A0A2MCD1-F1
#
_cell.length_a   1.000
_cell.length_b   1.000
_cell.length_c   1.000
_cell.angle_alpha   90.00
_cell.angle_beta   90.00
_cell.angle_gamma   90.00
#
_symmetry.space_group_name_H-M   'P 1'
#
loop_
_entity.id
_entity.type
_entity.pdbx_description
1 polymer ?
#
loop_
_entity_poly.entity_id
_entity_poly.type
_entity_poly.pdbx_seq_one_letter_code
_entity_poly.pdbx_strand_id
1 'polypeptide(L)'
;METREALTARIYNWLEIGFQQPSERLSELFYFDKRDSQFFSILVADYFHFDENYKVPENAVSSYSEDVLELLADRMKRIDANDKSIIALPRTSEKITLTQDVLNEKIESFLNLNTIDVNIATIWDIDEIGSVTINLVDSKKGLKRSKRWWKFWK
;
A
#
# COMPACT_ATOMS: atom_id res chain seq x y z
N MET A 1 19.98 -16.04 -4.87
CA MET A 1 18.91 -16.65 -4.07
C MET A 1 19.08 -16.12 -2.66
N GLU A 2 18.15 -15.28 -2.19
CA GLU A 2 18.17 -14.76 -0.81
C GLU A 2 17.99 -15.93 0.17
N THR A 3 18.71 -15.91 1.29
CA THR A 3 18.56 -16.93 2.32
C THR A 3 17.25 -16.70 3.07
N ARG A 4 16.64 -17.77 3.62
CA ARG A 4 15.40 -17.65 4.40
C ARG A 4 15.56 -16.69 5.59
N GLU A 5 16.70 -16.75 6.26
CA GLU A 5 17.01 -15.84 7.38
C GLU A 5 17.07 -14.38 6.95
N ALA A 6 17.61 -14.09 5.76
CA ALA A 6 17.66 -12.72 5.23
C ALA A 6 16.26 -12.21 4.87
N LEU A 7 15.42 -13.05 4.26
CA LEU A 7 14.03 -12.70 3.95
C LEU A 7 13.23 -12.41 5.22
N THR A 8 13.32 -13.27 6.24
CA THR A 8 12.65 -13.05 7.53
C THR A 8 13.10 -11.74 8.15
N ALA A 9 14.41 -11.47 8.19
CA ALA A 9 14.93 -10.21 8.71
C ALA A 9 14.41 -8.99 7.94
N ARG A 10 14.31 -9.08 6.61
CA ARG A 10 13.74 -8.03 5.76
C ARG A 10 12.25 -7.79 6.04
N ILE A 11 11.47 -8.85 6.27
CA ILE A 11 10.06 -8.75 6.69
C ILE A 11 9.95 -8.05 8.04
N TYR A 12 10.75 -8.43 9.03
CA TYR A 12 10.72 -7.74 10.33
C TYR A 12 11.09 -6.26 10.21
N ASN A 13 12.13 -5.91 9.44
CA ASN A 13 12.48 -4.51 9.18
C ASN A 13 11.34 -3.75 8.49
N TRP A 14 10.65 -4.37 7.53
CA TRP A 14 9.50 -3.77 6.85
C TRP A 14 8.34 -3.53 7.82
N LEU A 15 8.06 -4.49 8.70
CA LEU A 15 7.04 -4.36 9.75
C LEU A 15 7.42 -3.24 10.72
N GLU A 16 8.67 -3.17 11.19
CA GLU A 16 9.14 -2.09 12.06
C GLU A 16 8.87 -0.71 11.46
N ILE A 17 9.21 -0.52 10.18
CA ILE A 17 8.93 0.72 9.44
C ILE A 17 7.42 1.01 9.43
N GLY A 18 6.60 0.04 9.05
CA GLY A 18 5.15 0.20 8.98
C GLY A 18 4.49 0.54 10.32
N PHE A 19 4.94 -0.07 11.41
CA PHE A 19 4.42 0.18 12.76
C PHE A 19 4.90 1.51 13.36
N GLN A 20 6.10 1.97 13.02
CA GLN A 20 6.65 3.24 13.48
C GLN A 20 6.09 4.45 12.73
N GLN A 21 5.43 4.25 11.59
CA GLN A 21 4.78 5.31 10.83
C GLN A 21 3.72 6.04 11.69
N PRO A 22 3.84 7.38 11.86
CA PRO A 22 2.86 8.16 12.62
C PRO A 22 1.48 8.09 11.97
N SER A 23 0.43 7.92 12.77
CA SER A 23 -0.96 7.91 12.27
C SER A 23 -1.35 9.19 11.51
N GLU A 24 -0.68 10.31 11.79
CA GLU A 24 -0.98 11.61 11.19
C GLU A 24 -0.35 11.80 9.79
N ARG A 25 0.60 10.96 9.40
CA ARG A 25 1.29 11.08 8.11
C ARG A 25 0.63 10.23 7.04
N LEU A 26 -0.11 10.79 6.10
CA LEU A 26 -0.74 10.02 5.02
C LEU A 26 0.17 9.90 3.78
N SER A 27 1.45 9.50 3.92
CA SER A 27 2.31 9.30 2.75
C SER A 27 2.18 7.89 2.17
N GLU A 28 2.06 6.89 3.03
CA GLU A 28 2.11 5.48 2.69
C GLU A 28 1.27 4.66 3.67
N LEU A 29 0.57 3.67 3.14
CA LEU A 29 -0.29 2.75 3.89
C LEU A 29 0.21 1.32 3.71
N PHE A 30 0.31 0.58 4.82
CA PHE A 30 0.93 -0.74 4.89
C PHE A 30 -0.13 -1.82 5.10
N TYR A 31 -0.01 -2.92 4.36
CA TYR A 31 -0.99 -4.00 4.33
C TYR A 31 -0.33 -5.38 4.25
N PHE A 32 -1.12 -6.40 4.57
CA PHE A 32 -0.84 -7.80 4.25
C PHE A 32 -2.01 -8.40 3.48
N ASP A 33 -1.73 -9.04 2.34
CA ASP A 33 -2.71 -9.81 1.58
C ASP A 33 -2.61 -11.30 1.95
N LYS A 34 -3.67 -11.83 2.56
CA LYS A 34 -3.76 -13.26 2.90
C LYS A 34 -3.81 -14.17 1.67
N ARG A 35 -4.28 -13.69 0.52
CA ARG A 35 -4.41 -14.52 -0.68
C ARG A 35 -3.04 -14.91 -1.21
N ASP A 36 -2.14 -13.93 -1.26
CA ASP A 36 -0.81 -14.07 -1.85
C ASP A 36 0.28 -14.30 -0.80
N SER A 37 -0.08 -14.28 0.49
CA SER A 37 0.87 -14.26 1.61
C SER A 37 1.92 -13.15 1.45
N GLN A 38 1.46 -11.95 1.15
CA GLN A 38 2.34 -10.88 0.70
C GLN A 38 2.09 -9.57 1.45
N PHE A 39 3.16 -9.01 2.01
CA PHE A 39 3.21 -7.65 2.51
C PHE A 39 3.33 -6.68 1.33
N PHE A 40 2.61 -5.57 1.41
CA PHE A 40 2.70 -4.51 0.42
C PHE A 40 2.32 -3.17 1.04
N SER A 41 2.76 -2.11 0.42
CA SER A 41 2.32 -0.76 0.74
C SER A 41 1.75 -0.06 -0.48
N ILE A 42 0.96 0.98 -0.24
CA ILE A 42 0.43 1.87 -1.27
C ILE A 42 0.77 3.29 -0.86
N LEU A 43 1.47 4.00 -1.73
CA LEU A 43 1.71 5.43 -1.57
C LEU A 43 0.41 6.17 -1.88
N VAL A 44 0.16 7.26 -1.16
CA VAL A 44 -0.98 8.14 -1.50
C VAL A 44 -0.85 8.72 -2.91
N ALA A 45 0.39 8.89 -3.39
CA ALA A 45 0.69 9.27 -4.76
C ALA A 45 0.20 8.23 -5.79
N ASP A 46 0.18 6.94 -5.47
CA ASP A 46 -0.23 5.89 -6.41
C ASP A 46 -1.71 6.04 -6.82
N TYR A 47 -2.56 6.59 -5.94
CA TYR A 47 -3.97 6.86 -6.29
C TYR A 47 -4.12 7.88 -7.42
N PHE A 48 -3.13 8.74 -7.67
CA PHE A 48 -3.18 9.71 -8.76
C PHE A 48 -2.96 9.09 -10.15
N HIS A 49 -2.53 7.82 -10.21
CA HIS A 49 -2.42 7.09 -11.47
C HIS A 49 -3.78 6.71 -12.04
N PHE A 50 -4.84 6.77 -11.22
CA PHE A 50 -6.11 6.16 -11.54
C PHE A 50 -7.30 7.13 -11.48
N ASP A 51 -8.34 6.81 -12.26
CA ASP A 51 -9.67 7.37 -12.12
C ASP A 51 -10.50 6.64 -11.06
N GLU A 52 -11.77 7.03 -10.90
CA GLU A 52 -12.73 6.40 -9.98
C GLU A 52 -13.06 4.93 -10.29
N ASN A 53 -12.68 4.42 -11.46
CA ASN A 53 -12.86 3.02 -11.87
C ASN A 53 -11.54 2.24 -11.79
N TYR A 54 -10.49 2.84 -11.21
CA TYR A 54 -9.13 2.33 -11.16
C TYR A 54 -8.54 2.05 -12.54
N LYS A 55 -8.79 2.94 -13.48
CA LYS A 55 -8.17 2.93 -14.81
C LYS A 55 -7.26 4.14 -14.95
N VAL A 56 -6.14 3.99 -15.65
CA VAL A 56 -5.33 5.14 -16.03
C VAL A 56 -6.16 6.06 -16.95
N PRO A 57 -6.34 7.34 -16.62
CA PRO A 57 -7.11 8.26 -17.47
C PRO A 57 -6.50 8.39 -18.87
N GLU A 58 -7.33 8.52 -19.91
CA GLU A 58 -6.86 8.67 -21.30
C GLU A 58 -5.93 9.88 -21.51
N ASN A 59 -6.06 10.92 -20.68
CA ASN A 59 -5.23 12.12 -20.71
C ASN A 59 -4.05 12.07 -19.73
N ALA A 60 -3.76 10.91 -19.15
CA ALA A 60 -2.66 10.70 -18.23
C ALA A 60 -1.69 9.65 -18.77
N VAL A 61 -0.41 9.80 -18.43
CA VAL A 61 0.64 8.83 -18.72
C VAL A 61 1.32 8.48 -17.41
N SER A 62 1.42 7.19 -17.12
CA SER A 62 2.17 6.66 -15.99
C SER A 62 3.53 6.12 -16.44
N SER A 63 4.54 6.25 -15.59
CA SER A 63 5.82 5.55 -15.77
C SER A 63 5.86 4.14 -15.18
N TYR A 64 4.84 3.72 -14.43
CA TYR A 64 4.75 2.33 -13.97
C TYR A 64 4.44 1.40 -15.15
N SER A 65 4.98 0.19 -15.10
CA SER A 65 4.59 -0.90 -15.99
C SER A 65 3.10 -1.26 -15.84
N GLU A 66 2.53 -1.85 -16.89
CA GLU A 66 1.12 -2.28 -16.91
C GLU A 66 0.84 -3.29 -15.78
N ASP A 67 1.74 -4.25 -15.55
CA ASP A 67 1.63 -5.24 -14.48
C ASP A 67 1.55 -4.60 -13.08
N VAL A 68 2.37 -3.57 -12.82
CA VAL A 68 2.33 -2.81 -11.55
C VAL A 68 1.01 -2.05 -11.42
N LEU A 69 0.55 -1.41 -12.49
CA LEU A 69 -0.72 -0.66 -12.49
C LEU A 69 -1.92 -1.58 -12.28
N GLU A 70 -1.94 -2.75 -12.90
CA GLU A 70 -2.99 -3.75 -12.71
C GLU A 70 -3.03 -4.25 -11.26
N LEU A 71 -1.87 -4.56 -10.69
CA LEU A 71 -1.77 -5.04 -9.31
C LEU A 71 -2.15 -3.96 -8.28
N LEU A 72 -1.73 -2.71 -8.50
CA LEU A 72 -2.17 -1.56 -7.69
C LEU A 72 -3.68 -1.39 -7.77
N ALA A 73 -4.25 -1.42 -8.97
CA ALA A 73 -5.69 -1.27 -9.19
C ALA A 73 -6.48 -2.39 -8.51
N ASP A 74 -6.03 -3.65 -8.58
CA ASP A 74 -6.66 -4.78 -7.87
C ASP A 74 -6.68 -4.55 -6.36
N ARG A 75 -5.53 -4.21 -5.78
CA ARG A 75 -5.39 -4.00 -4.34
C ARG A 75 -6.23 -2.84 -3.84
N MET A 76 -6.18 -1.69 -4.54
CA MET A 76 -6.99 -0.53 -4.17
C MET A 76 -8.50 -0.83 -4.25
N LYS A 77 -8.96 -1.53 -5.30
CA LYS A 77 -10.36 -1.98 -5.41
C LYS A 77 -10.78 -2.83 -4.22
N ARG A 78 -9.93 -3.78 -3.82
CA ARG A 78 -10.21 -4.71 -2.72
C ARG A 78 -10.20 -3.99 -1.37
N ILE A 79 -9.30 -3.03 -1.17
CA ILE A 79 -9.28 -2.16 0.01
C ILE A 79 -10.59 -1.39 0.12
N ASP A 80 -11.03 -0.71 -0.95
CA ASP A 80 -12.27 0.06 -0.96
C ASP A 80 -13.52 -0.81 -0.80
N ALA A 81 -13.46 -2.05 -1.27
CA ALA A 81 -14.51 -3.06 -1.05
C ALA A 81 -14.49 -3.67 0.37
N ASN A 82 -13.61 -3.22 1.27
CA ASN A 82 -13.41 -3.79 2.61
C ASN A 82 -13.13 -5.31 2.60
N ASP A 83 -12.34 -5.77 1.62
CA ASP A 83 -11.95 -7.17 1.49
C ASP A 83 -11.24 -7.67 2.76
N LYS A 84 -11.81 -8.67 3.42
CA LYS A 84 -11.29 -9.24 4.68
C LYS A 84 -9.96 -10.00 4.53
N SER A 85 -9.55 -10.29 3.31
CA SER A 85 -8.23 -10.87 3.03
C SER A 85 -7.12 -9.83 3.03
N ILE A 86 -7.43 -8.53 2.95
CA ILE A 86 -6.45 -7.45 3.08
C ILE A 86 -6.49 -6.93 4.52
N ILE A 87 -5.35 -7.02 5.21
CA ILE A 87 -5.21 -6.60 6.60
C ILE A 87 -4.32 -5.36 6.63
N ALA A 88 -4.87 -4.25 7.12
CA ALA A 88 -4.08 -3.05 7.35
C ALA A 88 -3.17 -3.21 8.58
N LEU A 89 -1.91 -2.79 8.46
CA LEU A 89 -1.03 -2.68 9.62
C LEU A 89 -1.51 -1.53 10.52
N PRO A 90 -1.62 -1.74 11.84
CA PRO A 90 -2.00 -0.69 12.75
C PRO A 90 -0.84 0.30 12.92
N ARG A 91 -1.11 1.57 12.60
CA ARG A 91 -0.13 2.65 12.73
C ARG A 91 -0.03 3.11 14.17
N THR A 92 1.14 3.58 14.57
CA THR A 92 1.32 4.06 15.95
C THR A 92 0.74 5.46 16.12
N SER A 93 -0.17 5.58 17.08
CA SER A 93 -0.62 6.89 17.58
C SER A 93 0.50 7.55 18.37
N GLU A 94 0.70 8.86 18.18
CA GLU A 94 1.81 9.68 18.71
C GLU A 94 2.06 9.63 20.23
N LYS A 95 1.16 9.00 21.01
CA LYS A 95 1.19 8.99 22.48
C LYS A 95 2.03 7.88 23.12
N ILE A 96 2.55 6.93 22.33
CA ILE A 96 3.34 5.82 22.86
C ILE A 96 4.79 6.01 22.42
N THR A 97 5.69 6.24 23.37
CA THR A 97 7.12 6.05 23.14
C THR A 97 7.34 4.56 22.85
N LEU A 98 7.49 4.19 21.58
CA LEU A 98 7.77 2.82 21.19
C LEU A 98 9.21 2.50 21.60
N THR A 99 9.36 1.82 22.74
CA THR A 99 10.59 1.07 22.98
C THR A 99 10.65 -0.12 22.01
N GLN A 100 11.85 -0.63 21.74
CA GLN A 100 12.02 -1.78 20.84
C GLN A 100 11.20 -2.99 21.32
N ASP A 101 11.12 -3.23 22.62
CA ASP A 101 10.34 -4.33 23.19
C ASP A 101 8.84 -4.21 22.91
N VAL A 102 8.29 -2.99 23.03
CA VAL A 102 6.86 -2.72 22.73
C VAL A 102 6.59 -2.86 21.23
N LEU A 103 7.54 -2.44 20.39
CA LEU A 103 7.43 -2.62 18.93
C LEU A 103 7.42 -4.10 18.56
N ASN A 104 8.35 -4.88 19.11
CA ASN A 104 8.41 -6.32 18.90
C ASN A 104 7.12 -7.01 19.36
N GLU A 105 6.59 -6.66 20.54
CA GLU A 105 5.33 -7.20 21.05
C GLU A 105 4.15 -6.91 20.10
N LYS A 106 4.09 -5.69 19.55
CA LYS A 106 3.05 -5.31 18.58
C LYS A 106 3.15 -6.10 17.28
N ILE A 107 4.37 -6.27 16.76
CA ILE A 107 4.63 -7.04 15.55
C ILE A 107 4.21 -8.49 15.76
N GLU A 108 4.69 -9.12 16.83
CA GLU A 108 4.33 -10.51 17.16
C GLU A 108 2.83 -10.68 17.38
N SER A 109 2.18 -9.74 18.07
CA SER A 109 0.73 -9.76 18.24
C SER A 109 0.00 -9.70 16.91
N PHE A 110 0.43 -8.82 15.99
CA PHE A 110 -0.18 -8.69 14.67
C PHE A 110 -0.01 -9.95 13.83
N LEU A 111 1.18 -10.54 13.80
CA LEU A 111 1.45 -11.77 13.07
C LEU A 111 0.59 -12.92 13.60
N ASN A 112 0.55 -13.10 14.93
CA ASN A 112 -0.19 -14.18 15.57
C ASN A 112 -1.71 -14.03 15.41
N LEU A 113 -2.26 -12.83 15.67
CA LEU A 113 -3.70 -12.56 15.54
C LEU A 113 -4.22 -12.78 14.12
N ASN A 114 -3.36 -12.56 13.12
CA ASN A 114 -3.72 -12.70 11.72
C ASN A 114 -3.27 -14.03 11.10
N THR A 115 -2.61 -14.89 11.87
CA THR A 115 -2.07 -16.19 11.44
C THR A 115 -1.12 -16.04 10.25
N ILE A 116 -0.21 -15.07 10.34
CA ILE A 116 0.78 -14.77 9.29
C ILE A 116 2.06 -15.55 9.58
N ASP A 117 2.44 -16.44 8.67
CA ASP A 117 3.71 -17.15 8.73
C ASP A 117 4.78 -16.41 7.90
N VAL A 118 5.70 -15.75 8.62
CA VAL A 118 6.81 -14.99 8.01
C VAL A 118 7.77 -15.85 7.19
N ASN A 119 7.77 -17.17 7.36
CA ASN A 119 8.66 -18.07 6.61
C ASN A 119 8.21 -18.31 5.17
N ILE A 120 6.93 -18.10 4.89
CA ILE A 120 6.34 -18.25 3.56
C ILE A 120 5.87 -16.90 2.98
N ALA A 121 5.80 -15.87 3.82
CA ALA A 121 5.40 -14.55 3.39
C ALA A 121 6.46 -13.90 2.49
N THR A 122 6.00 -13.02 1.61
CA THR A 122 6.86 -12.21 0.74
C THR A 122 6.57 -10.73 0.92
N ILE A 123 7.44 -9.86 0.41
CA ILE A 123 7.18 -8.43 0.28
C ILE A 123 7.07 -8.13 -1.20
N TRP A 124 6.03 -7.40 -1.58
CA TRP A 124 5.96 -6.78 -2.89
C TRP A 124 6.70 -5.45 -2.85
N ASP A 125 7.92 -5.46 -3.39
CA ASP A 125 8.71 -4.25 -3.61
C ASP A 125 8.59 -3.84 -5.08
N ILE A 126 8.29 -2.56 -5.30
CA ILE A 126 8.31 -1.96 -6.63
C ILE A 126 9.70 -1.36 -6.84
N ASP A 127 10.49 -1.94 -7.74
CA ASP A 127 11.82 -1.42 -8.11
C ASP A 127 11.75 -0.22 -9.08
N GLU A 128 10.54 0.18 -9.47
CA GLU A 128 10.26 1.26 -10.43
C GLU A 128 10.00 2.61 -9.75
N ILE A 129 10.53 3.69 -10.32
CA ILE A 129 10.16 5.06 -9.90
C ILE A 129 8.82 5.44 -10.53
N GLY A 130 7.79 5.55 -9.70
CA GLY A 130 6.45 5.97 -10.09
C GLY A 130 6.33 7.47 -10.36
N SER A 131 5.76 7.81 -11.52
CA SER A 131 5.35 9.16 -11.87
C SER A 131 4.08 9.11 -12.72
N VAL A 132 3.29 10.16 -12.63
CA VAL A 132 2.10 10.37 -13.46
C VAL A 132 2.12 11.79 -14.03
N THR A 133 1.96 11.90 -15.34
CA THR A 133 1.84 13.18 -16.04
C THR A 133 0.42 13.33 -16.57
N ILE A 134 -0.28 14.39 -16.16
CA ILE A 134 -1.67 14.66 -16.57
C ILE A 134 -1.67 15.82 -17.54
N ASN A 135 -2.18 15.60 -18.75
CA ASN A 135 -2.37 16.67 -19.73
C ASN A 135 -3.67 17.42 -19.43
N LEU A 136 -3.55 18.71 -19.09
CA LEU A 136 -4.67 19.59 -18.72
C LEU A 136 -5.27 20.34 -19.93
N VAL A 137 -4.62 20.29 -21.11
CA VAL A 137 -4.95 21.14 -22.27
C VAL A 137 -6.22 20.66 -23.01
N ASP A 138 -6.55 19.36 -22.94
CA ASP A 138 -7.76 18.78 -23.58
C ASP A 138 -9.04 18.83 -22.73
N SER A 139 -9.00 19.50 -21.58
CA SER A 139 -10.13 19.58 -20.63
C SER A 139 -11.40 20.27 -21.14
N LYS A 140 -11.42 20.78 -22.39
CA LYS A 140 -12.58 21.42 -23.03
C LYS A 140 -13.53 20.46 -23.74
N LYS A 141 -13.16 19.19 -23.99
CA LYS A 141 -14.08 18.18 -24.50
C LYS A 141 -14.55 17.25 -23.38
N GLY A 142 -15.58 17.69 -22.65
CA GLY A 142 -16.46 16.77 -21.93
C GLY A 142 -15.81 15.87 -20.88
N LEU A 143 -14.94 16.42 -20.02
CA LEU A 143 -14.70 15.80 -18.71
C LEU A 143 -16.05 15.74 -17.98
N LYS A 144 -16.76 14.61 -18.12
CA LYS A 144 -17.72 14.17 -17.09
C LYS A 144 -16.96 14.35 -15.80
N ARG A 145 -17.42 15.28 -14.94
CA ARG A 145 -16.80 15.62 -13.66
C ARG A 145 -16.35 14.32 -12.98
N SER A 146 -15.09 13.95 -13.16
CA SER A 146 -14.57 12.75 -12.52
C SER A 146 -14.74 12.99 -11.04
N LYS A 147 -15.18 11.97 -10.32
CA LYS A 147 -15.32 12.05 -8.88
C LYS A 147 -13.92 12.21 -8.30
N ARG A 148 -13.52 13.48 -8.16
CA ARG A 148 -12.66 14.05 -7.11
C ARG A 148 -11.94 12.96 -6.30
N TRP A 149 -10.72 12.62 -6.69
CA TRP A 149 -9.83 11.62 -6.05
C TRP A 149 -9.76 11.75 -4.52
N TRP A 150 -9.99 12.95 -3.98
CA TRP A 150 -10.11 13.16 -2.54
C TRP A 150 -11.34 12.48 -1.87
N LYS A 151 -12.25 11.87 -2.65
CA LYS A 151 -13.35 11.07 -2.11
C LYS A 151 -12.93 9.69 -1.63
N PHE A 152 -11.75 9.20 -2.01
CA PHE A 152 -11.15 7.99 -1.42
C PHE A 152 -10.84 8.17 0.07
N TRP A 153 -10.74 9.41 0.55
CA TRP A 153 -10.22 9.76 1.87
C TRP A 153 -11.30 10.25 2.84
N LYS A 154 -12.53 9.76 2.70
CA LYS A 154 -13.69 10.24 3.47
C LYS A 154 -14.08 9.34 4.64
#